data_AF-A0A3D4S3W4-F1
#
_entry.id   AF-A0A3D4S3W4-F1
#
_cell.length_a   1.000
_cell.length_b   1.000
_cell.length_c   1.000
_cell.angle_alpha   90.00
_cell.angle_beta   90.00
_cell.angle_gamma   90.00
#
_symmetry.space_group_name_H-M   'P 1'
#
loop_
_entity.id
_entity.type
_entity.pdbx_description
1 polymer ?
#
loop_
_entity_poly.entity_id
_entity_poly.type
_entity_poly.pdbx_seq_one_letter_code
_entity_poly.pdbx_strand_id
1 'polypeptide(L)'
;MLGGTALMVSGFLLNLALLSYAEETAGLAIPNLYFAELLSPIFSFIFSLILLGEIFSTATPMLWVSATRIAPEGSQKYRISLFVLSVLAFFGGQLPFATLVGTIYPYTGYLGIVVMAMIIYREHIASKLNKV
;
A
#
# COMPACT_ATOMS: atom_id res chain seq x y z
N MET A 1 16.02 16.92 6.36
CA MET A 1 16.05 17.55 5.03
C MET A 1 16.65 16.62 3.97
N LEU A 2 17.84 16.04 4.19
CA LEU A 2 18.51 15.13 3.24
C LEU A 2 17.67 13.90 2.82
N GLY A 3 16.96 13.25 3.75
CA GLY A 3 16.11 12.10 3.42
C GLY A 3 14.93 12.46 2.50
N GLY A 4 14.25 13.59 2.77
CA GLY A 4 13.13 14.05 1.95
C GLY A 4 13.57 14.46 0.54
N THR A 5 14.72 15.14 0.41
CA THR A 5 15.27 15.48 -0.91
C THR A 5 15.69 14.23 -1.70
N ALA A 6 16.30 13.24 -1.04
CA ALA A 6 16.68 11.99 -1.68
C ALA A 6 15.47 11.20 -2.17
N LEU A 7 14.39 11.13 -1.38
CA LEU A 7 13.14 10.50 -1.79
C LEU A 7 12.50 11.21 -2.99
N MET A 8 12.47 12.54 -2.96
CA MET A 8 11.89 13.33 -4.06
C MET A 8 12.65 13.14 -5.36
N VAL A 9 13.99 13.21 -5.32
CA VAL A 9 14.84 12.97 -6.50
C VAL A 9 14.69 11.53 -7.00
N SER A 10 14.70 10.54 -6.10
CA SER A 10 14.53 9.14 -6.48
C SER A 10 13.17 8.86 -7.12
N GLY A 11 12.09 9.39 -6.54
CA GLY A 11 10.74 9.25 -7.09
C GLY A 11 10.59 9.95 -8.44
N PHE A 12 11.23 11.11 -8.63
CA PHE A 12 11.28 11.79 -9.91
C PHE A 12 12.00 10.97 -10.98
N LEU A 13 13.19 10.44 -10.66
CA LEU A 13 13.96 9.57 -11.56
C LEU A 13 13.21 8.28 -11.90
N LEU A 14 12.54 7.66 -10.94
CA LEU A 14 11.71 6.48 -11.18
C LEU A 14 10.55 6.78 -12.14
N ASN A 15 9.89 7.93 -12.01
CA ASN A 15 8.83 8.32 -12.95
C ASN A 15 9.38 8.55 -14.36
N LEU A 16 10.56 9.17 -14.49
CA LEU A 16 11.22 9.32 -15.80
C LEU A 16 11.59 7.96 -16.39
N ALA A 17 12.08 7.02 -15.58
CA ALA A 17 12.40 5.66 -16.03
C ALA A 17 11.14 4.92 -16.50
N LEU A 18 10.03 5.01 -15.76
CA LEU A 18 8.73 4.45 -16.16
C LEU A 18 8.24 5.02 -17.49
N LEU A 19 8.41 6.32 -17.73
CA LEU A 19 8.06 6.95 -18.99
C LEU A 19 8.97 6.51 -20.14
N SER A 20 10.28 6.35 -19.87
CA SER A 20 11.26 5.95 -20.88
C SER A 20 11.13 4.47 -21.28
N TYR A 21 10.65 3.61 -20.37
CA TYR A 21 10.45 2.17 -20.56
C TYR A 21 8.95 1.80 -20.49
N ALA A 22 8.06 2.70 -20.94
CA ALA A 22 6.62 2.55 -20.76
C ALA A 22 6.07 1.26 -21.40
N GLU A 23 6.54 0.92 -22.60
CA GLU A 23 6.10 -0.30 -23.31
C GLU A 23 6.53 -1.58 -22.57
N GLU A 24 7.74 -1.58 -22.03
CA GLU A 24 8.33 -2.74 -21.34
C GLU A 24 7.77 -2.91 -19.92
N THR A 25 7.37 -1.81 -19.27
CA THR A 25 6.88 -1.81 -17.88
C THR A 25 5.37 -1.84 -17.74
N ALA A 26 4.58 -1.55 -18.80
CA ALA A 26 3.12 -1.49 -18.73
C ALA A 26 2.46 -2.81 -18.28
N GLY A 27 3.07 -3.95 -18.62
CA GLY A 27 2.59 -5.29 -18.22
C GLY A 27 3.20 -5.82 -16.92
N LEU A 28 4.18 -5.11 -16.35
CA LEU A 28 4.91 -5.59 -15.19
C LEU A 28 4.20 -5.22 -13.91
N ALA A 29 4.02 -6.21 -13.03
CA ALA A 29 3.40 -5.99 -11.75
C ALA A 29 4.30 -5.21 -10.78
N ILE A 30 5.63 -5.35 -10.93
CA ILE A 30 6.64 -4.64 -10.12
C ILE A 30 7.73 -4.05 -11.05
N PRO A 31 7.46 -2.91 -11.71
CA PRO A 31 8.41 -2.29 -12.65
C PRO A 31 9.77 -1.96 -12.03
N ASN A 32 9.78 -1.62 -10.73
CA ASN A 32 11.02 -1.27 -10.04
C ASN A 32 11.99 -2.47 -9.90
N LEU A 33 11.45 -3.69 -9.80
CA LEU A 33 12.28 -4.90 -9.78
C LEU A 33 12.93 -5.15 -11.14
N TYR A 34 12.21 -4.85 -12.22
CA TYR A 34 12.75 -4.90 -13.58
C TYR A 34 13.87 -3.89 -13.78
N PHE A 35 13.74 -2.66 -13.28
CA PHE A 35 14.84 -1.69 -13.31
C PHE A 35 16.07 -2.15 -12.50
N ALA A 36 15.86 -2.83 -11.36
CA ALA A 36 16.96 -3.41 -10.60
C ALA A 36 17.68 -4.54 -11.37
N GLU A 37 16.94 -5.32 -12.15
CA GLU A 37 17.48 -6.37 -13.02
C GLU A 37 18.30 -5.82 -14.18
N LEU A 38 17.86 -4.72 -14.79
CA LEU A 38 18.61 -4.02 -15.85
C LEU A 38 19.99 -3.54 -15.38
N LEU A 39 20.15 -3.20 -14.11
CA LEU A 39 21.42 -2.76 -13.55
C LEU A 39 22.38 -3.94 -13.34
N SER A 40 21.93 -4.97 -12.61
CA SER A 40 22.63 -6.25 -12.47
C SER A 40 21.77 -7.25 -11.67
N PRO A 41 21.93 -8.57 -11.91
CA PRO A 41 21.23 -9.61 -11.14
C PRO A 41 21.40 -9.50 -9.62
N ILE A 42 22.54 -8.97 -9.15
CA ILE A 42 22.80 -8.78 -7.71
C ILE A 42 21.87 -7.71 -7.12
N PHE A 43 21.63 -6.62 -7.85
CA PHE A 43 20.73 -5.56 -7.40
C PHE A 43 19.27 -6.03 -7.39
N SER A 44 18.85 -6.83 -8.38
CA SER A 44 17.52 -7.48 -8.37
C SER A 44 17.34 -8.39 -7.15
N PHE A 45 18.34 -9.20 -6.81
CA PHE A 45 18.30 -10.04 -5.62
C PHE A 45 18.16 -9.21 -4.34
N ILE A 46 18.98 -8.18 -4.15
CA ILE A 46 18.90 -7.28 -2.99
C ILE A 46 17.54 -6.58 -2.94
N PHE A 47 17.05 -6.09 -4.06
CA PHE A 47 15.75 -5.43 -4.17
C PHE A 47 14.60 -6.37 -3.78
N SER A 48 14.65 -7.64 -4.18
CA SER A 48 13.65 -8.64 -3.77
C SER A 48 13.60 -8.85 -2.25
N LEU A 49 14.76 -8.83 -1.57
CA LEU A 49 14.82 -8.93 -0.11
C LEU A 49 14.23 -7.68 0.58
N ILE A 50 14.51 -6.50 0.03
CA ILE A 50 13.95 -5.24 0.52
C ILE A 50 12.43 -5.26 0.35
N LEU A 51 11.93 -5.61 -0.84
CA LEU A 51 10.49 -5.74 -1.11
C LEU A 51 9.80 -6.69 -0.13
N LEU A 52 10.41 -7.85 0.14
CA LEU A 52 9.86 -8.80 1.13
C LEU A 52 9.76 -8.16 2.53
N GLY A 53 10.79 -7.41 2.94
CA GLY A 53 10.80 -6.66 4.19
C GLY A 53 9.74 -5.55 4.24
N GLU A 54 9.54 -4.82 3.16
CA GLU A 54 8.52 -3.76 3.06
C GLU A 54 7.10 -4.35 3.13
N ILE A 55 6.84 -5.47 2.45
CA ILE A 55 5.55 -6.16 2.52
C ILE A 55 5.30 -6.66 3.95
N PHE A 56 6.30 -7.26 4.61
CA PHE A 56 6.14 -7.76 5.97
C PHE A 56 5.91 -6.63 6.99
N SER A 57 6.64 -5.52 6.85
CA SER A 57 6.54 -4.36 7.75
C SER A 57 5.22 -3.61 7.62
N THR A 58 4.53 -3.71 6.48
CA THR A 58 3.19 -3.14 6.27
C THR A 58 2.07 -4.12 6.62
N ALA A 59 2.18 -5.39 6.25
CA ALA A 59 1.16 -6.40 6.50
C ALA A 59 0.96 -6.66 8.01
N THR A 60 2.04 -6.73 8.79
CA THR A 60 1.96 -7.05 10.23
C THR A 60 1.17 -6.00 11.02
N PRO A 61 1.47 -4.69 10.93
CA PRO A 61 0.66 -3.67 11.59
C PRO A 61 -0.78 -3.61 11.09
N MET A 62 -1.04 -3.84 9.80
CA MET A 62 -2.40 -3.81 9.25
C MET A 62 -3.28 -4.94 9.79
N LEU A 63 -2.72 -6.15 9.94
CA LEU A 63 -3.41 -7.26 10.59
C LEU A 63 -3.71 -6.94 12.06
N TRP A 64 -2.73 -6.39 12.77
CA TRP A 64 -2.89 -5.98 14.16
C TRP A 64 -4.00 -4.93 14.33
N VAL A 65 -3.94 -3.83 13.57
CA VAL A 65 -4.95 -2.76 13.57
C VAL A 65 -6.35 -3.28 13.24
N SER A 66 -6.45 -4.23 12.31
CA SER A 66 -7.74 -4.84 11.96
C SER A 66 -8.29 -5.70 13.10
N ALA A 67 -7.43 -6.46 13.78
CA ALA A 67 -7.84 -7.29 14.91
C ALA A 67 -8.24 -6.47 16.14
N THR A 68 -7.52 -5.38 16.45
CA THR A 68 -7.84 -4.50 17.58
C THR A 68 -9.16 -3.74 17.39
N ARG A 69 -9.56 -3.49 16.14
CA ARG A 69 -10.89 -2.95 15.81
C ARG A 69 -12.04 -3.93 16.08
N ILE A 70 -11.78 -5.24 16.06
CA ILE A 70 -12.80 -6.27 16.30
C ILE A 70 -12.95 -6.56 17.80
N ALA A 71 -11.83 -6.68 18.51
CA ALA A 71 -11.83 -6.98 19.94
C ALA A 71 -10.63 -6.32 20.64
N PRO A 72 -10.77 -5.93 21.91
CA PRO A 72 -9.67 -5.36 22.69
C PRO A 72 -8.52 -6.36 22.84
N GLU A 73 -7.31 -5.83 22.87
CA GLU A 73 -6.09 -6.61 23.04
C GLU A 73 -6.10 -7.45 24.31
N GLY A 74 -5.45 -8.62 24.25
CA GLY A 74 -5.41 -9.57 25.37
C GLY A 74 -6.67 -10.42 25.54
N SER A 75 -7.79 -10.07 24.91
CA SER A 75 -9.00 -10.91 24.94
C SER A 75 -8.84 -12.19 24.13
N GLN A 76 -9.56 -13.25 24.52
CA GLN A 76 -9.61 -14.49 23.74
C GLN A 76 -10.17 -14.26 22.32
N LYS A 77 -11.14 -13.34 22.20
CA LYS A 77 -11.72 -12.94 20.90
C LYS A 77 -10.70 -12.26 20.00
N TYR A 78 -9.79 -11.45 20.54
CA TYR A 78 -8.70 -10.83 19.79
C TYR A 78 -7.73 -11.88 19.23
N ARG A 79 -7.31 -12.87 20.03
CA ARG A 79 -6.44 -13.96 19.57
C ARG A 79 -7.08 -14.79 18.45
N ILE A 80 -8.36 -15.09 18.58
CA ILE A 80 -9.13 -15.79 17.52
C ILE A 80 -9.22 -14.92 16.27
N SER A 81 -9.50 -13.62 16.41
CA SER A 81 -9.61 -12.68 15.28
C SER A 81 -8.29 -12.57 14.52
N LEU A 82 -7.16 -12.45 15.22
CA LEU A 82 -5.83 -12.48 14.61
C LEU A 82 -5.58 -13.77 13.83
N PHE A 83 -5.89 -14.92 14.43
CA PHE A 83 -5.69 -16.21 13.75
C PHE A 83 -6.53 -16.29 12.47
N VAL A 84 -7.82 -15.94 12.54
CA VAL A 84 -8.71 -15.94 11.38
C VAL A 84 -8.22 -14.97 10.30
N LEU A 85 -7.85 -13.74 10.67
CA LEU A 85 -7.33 -12.74 9.74
C LEU A 85 -6.03 -13.19 9.08
N SER A 86 -5.11 -13.83 9.82
CA SER A 86 -3.86 -14.37 9.26
C SER A 86 -4.12 -15.51 8.28
N VAL A 87 -5.07 -16.40 8.59
CA VAL A 87 -5.48 -17.48 7.66
C VAL A 87 -6.07 -16.88 6.38
N LEU A 88 -6.97 -15.90 6.51
CA LEU A 88 -7.54 -15.20 5.36
C LEU A 88 -6.47 -14.47 4.54
N ALA A 89 -5.50 -13.83 5.19
CA ALA A 89 -4.39 -13.16 4.52
C ALA A 89 -3.48 -14.16 3.78
N PHE A 90 -3.22 -15.33 4.37
CA PHE A 90 -2.43 -16.39 3.73
C PHE A 90 -3.09 -16.89 2.44
N PHE A 91 -4.39 -17.19 2.48
CA PHE A 91 -5.12 -17.61 1.28
C PHE A 91 -5.30 -16.48 0.28
N GLY A 92 -5.56 -15.25 0.75
CA GLY A 92 -5.66 -14.07 -0.12
C GLY A 92 -4.35 -13.74 -0.83
N GLY A 93 -3.21 -13.98 -0.19
CA GLY A 93 -1.87 -13.77 -0.75
C GLY A 93 -1.47 -14.75 -1.87
N GLN A 94 -2.24 -15.82 -2.09
CA GLN A 94 -2.03 -16.74 -3.22
C GLN A 94 -2.51 -16.17 -4.56
N LEU A 95 -3.29 -15.07 -4.53
CA LEU A 95 -3.77 -14.42 -5.75
C LEU A 95 -2.61 -13.74 -6.50
N PRO A 96 -2.68 -13.65 -7.83
CA PRO A 96 -1.67 -12.92 -8.60
C PRO A 96 -1.58 -11.46 -8.15
N PHE A 97 -0.37 -10.97 -7.85
CA PHE A 97 -0.13 -9.62 -7.36
C PHE A 97 -0.75 -8.54 -8.26
N ALA A 98 -0.65 -8.70 -9.59
CA ALA A 98 -1.26 -7.78 -10.56
C ALA A 98 -2.79 -7.69 -10.41
N THR A 99 -3.46 -8.81 -10.14
CA THR A 99 -4.92 -8.84 -9.92
C THR A 99 -5.29 -8.17 -8.59
N LEU A 100 -4.53 -8.44 -7.53
CA LEU A 100 -4.70 -7.80 -6.22
C LEU A 100 -4.58 -6.28 -6.33
N VAL A 101 -3.48 -5.79 -6.89
CA VAL A 101 -3.21 -4.34 -7.04
C VAL A 101 -4.24 -3.69 -7.97
N GLY A 102 -4.48 -4.30 -9.13
CA GLY A 102 -5.44 -3.80 -10.13
C GLY A 102 -6.88 -3.77 -9.65
N THR A 103 -7.21 -4.53 -8.60
CA THR A 103 -8.54 -4.53 -7.98
C THR A 103 -8.58 -3.61 -6.77
N ILE A 104 -7.71 -3.84 -5.79
CA ILE A 104 -7.76 -3.17 -4.49
C ILE A 104 -7.49 -1.66 -4.63
N TYR A 105 -6.50 -1.24 -5.40
CA TYR A 105 -6.15 0.19 -5.50
C TYR A 105 -7.26 1.06 -6.12
N PRO A 106 -7.96 0.64 -7.20
CA PRO A 106 -9.13 1.38 -7.66
C PRO A 106 -10.24 1.45 -6.61
N TYR A 107 -10.58 0.34 -5.94
CA TYR A 107 -11.63 0.35 -4.90
C TYR A 107 -11.29 1.25 -3.72
N THR A 108 -10.05 1.18 -3.20
CA THR A 108 -9.62 2.06 -2.12
C THR A 108 -9.55 3.52 -2.57
N GLY A 109 -9.18 3.78 -3.82
CA GLY A 109 -9.24 5.10 -4.44
C GLY A 109 -10.66 5.67 -4.46
N TYR A 110 -11.65 4.89 -4.90
CA TYR A 110 -13.06 5.30 -4.89
C TYR A 110 -13.57 5.58 -3.47
N LEU A 111 -13.24 4.73 -2.50
CA LEU A 111 -13.57 4.98 -1.09
C LEU A 111 -12.93 6.28 -0.57
N GLY A 112 -11.68 6.55 -0.97
CA GLY A 112 -10.99 7.80 -0.66
C GLY A 112 -11.73 9.03 -1.19
N ILE A 113 -12.21 8.98 -2.44
CA ILE A 113 -13.00 10.07 -3.04
C ILE A 113 -14.30 10.30 -2.25
N VAL A 114 -15.01 9.24 -1.87
CA VAL A 114 -16.23 9.33 -1.07
C VAL A 114 -15.94 9.96 0.30
N VAL A 115 -14.87 9.53 0.98
CA VAL A 115 -14.47 10.09 2.28
C VAL A 115 -14.07 11.57 2.14
N MET A 116 -13.32 11.94 1.10
CA MET A 116 -12.96 13.33 0.84
C MET A 116 -14.20 14.20 0.62
N ALA A 117 -15.17 13.74 -0.17
CA ALA A 117 -16.43 14.44 -0.39
C ALA A 117 -17.22 14.63 0.92
N MET A 118 -17.28 13.59 1.77
CA MET A 118 -17.93 13.68 3.09
C MET A 118 -17.24 14.67 4.03
N ILE A 119 -15.91 14.70 4.04
CA ILE A 119 -15.15 15.65 4.87
C ILE A 119 -15.43 17.09 4.42
N ILE A 120 -15.35 17.36 3.11
CA ILE A 120 -15.61 18.69 2.54
C ILE A 120 -17.05 19.13 2.85
N TYR A 121 -18.03 18.23 2.69
CA TYR A 121 -19.42 18.50 3.00
C TYR A 121 -19.64 18.81 4.49
N ARG A 122 -19.06 17.99 5.38
CA ARG A 122 -19.11 18.21 6.83
C ARG A 122 -18.48 19.54 7.21
N GLU A 123 -17.36 19.90 6.63
CA GLU A 123 -16.65 21.15 6.92
C GLU A 123 -17.44 22.38 6.46
N HIS A 124 -18.09 22.32 5.30
CA HIS A 124 -18.99 23.38 4.82
C HIS A 124 -20.22 23.56 5.74
N ILE A 125 -20.76 22.48 6.29
CA ILE A 125 -21.88 22.56 7.25
C ILE A 125 -21.43 23.06 8.62
N ALA A 126 -20.31 22.52 9.14
CA ALA A 126 -19.75 22.94 10.42
C ALA A 126 -19.34 24.43 10.41
N SER A 127 -18.81 24.92 9.28
CA SER A 127 -18.52 26.34 9.05
C SER A 127 -19.77 27.22 9.09
N LYS A 128 -20.93 26.70 8.65
CA LYS A 128 -22.23 27.40 8.71
C LYS A 128 -22.81 27.46 10.13
N LEU A 129 -22.63 26.41 10.93
CA LEU A 129 -23.12 26.34 12.32
C LEU A 129 -22.30 27.20 13.29
N ASN A 130 -21.00 27.38 13.05
CA ASN A 130 -20.13 28.23 13.88
C ASN A 130 -20.25 29.75 13.60
N LYS A 131 -21.09 30.13 12.62
CA LYS A 131 -21.37 31.53 12.25
C LYS A 131 -22.73 32.05 12.76
N VAL A 132 -23.45 31.24 13.54
CA VAL A 132 -24.67 31.63 14.27
C VAL A 132 -24.31 31.75 15.75
#